data_AF-A0A7X3GMW3-F1
#
_entry.id   AF-A0A7X3GMW3-F1
#
_cell.length_a   1.000
_cell.length_b   1.000
_cell.length_c   1.000
_cell.angle_alpha   90.00
_cell.angle_beta   90.00
_cell.angle_gamma   90.00
#
_symmetry.space_group_name_H-M   'P 1'
#
loop_
_entity.id
_entity.type
_entity.pdbx_description
1 polymer ?
#
loop_
_entity_poly.entity_id
_entity_poly.type
_entity_poly.pdbx_seq_one_letter_code
_entity_poly.pdbx_strand_id
1 'polypeptide(L)'
;MTETQNNYKFQYVISLKYGVAEFIWSVWEKSELRIGGSWGILKEQLDGLENDKVRKPVFRNYEELKELLADAFLIYEDFKREFMQ
;
A
#
# COMPACT_ATOMS: atom_id res chain seq x y z
N MET A 1 -6.82 -7.06 3.76
CA MET A 1 -7.34 -6.55 5.04
C MET A 1 -8.22 -5.34 4.74
N THR A 2 -9.34 -5.18 5.45
CA THR A 2 -10.24 -4.03 5.29
C THR A 2 -10.56 -3.51 6.67
N GLU A 3 -10.52 -2.20 6.84
CA GLU A 3 -10.81 -1.50 8.10
C GLU A 3 -11.69 -0.28 7.81
N THR A 4 -12.58 0.06 8.73
CA THR A 4 -13.47 1.22 8.60
C THR A 4 -13.31 2.15 9.79
N GLN A 5 -13.06 3.44 9.54
CA GLN A 5 -12.88 4.47 10.56
C GLN A 5 -13.38 5.83 10.05
N ASN A 6 -14.18 6.55 10.85
CA ASN A 6 -14.67 7.92 10.55
C ASN A 6 -15.21 8.12 9.11
N ASN A 7 -16.06 7.21 8.62
CA ASN A 7 -16.63 7.17 7.26
C ASN A 7 -15.66 6.76 6.13
N TYR A 8 -14.39 6.56 6.44
CA TYR A 8 -13.40 6.00 5.52
C TYR A 8 -13.33 4.49 5.66
N LYS A 9 -13.15 3.81 4.54
CA LYS A 9 -12.85 2.38 4.46
C LYS A 9 -11.48 2.21 3.82
N PHE A 10 -10.51 1.78 4.61
CA PHE A 10 -9.16 1.49 4.19
C PHE A 10 -9.06 0.02 3.79
N GLN A 11 -8.43 -0.25 2.65
CA GLN A 11 -8.18 -1.60 2.17
C GLN A 11 -6.70 -1.77 1.83
N TYR A 12 -6.17 -2.89 2.29
CA TYR A 12 -4.80 -3.32 2.05
C TYR A 12 -4.80 -4.70 1.42
N VAL A 13 -4.18 -4.84 0.25
CA VAL A 13 -4.04 -6.10 -0.47
C VAL A 13 -2.56 -6.36 -0.74
N ILE A 14 -2.14 -7.60 -0.50
CA ILE A 14 -0.80 -8.10 -0.81
C ILE A 14 -0.94 -9.15 -1.90
N SER A 15 -0.22 -8.97 -2.99
CA SER A 15 -0.07 -9.96 -4.05
C SER A 15 1.36 -10.49 -4.03
N LEU A 16 1.51 -11.81 -3.91
CA LEU A 16 2.81 -12.48 -3.93
C LEU A 16 2.88 -13.37 -5.17
N LYS A 17 3.89 -13.16 -6.02
CA LYS A 17 4.05 -13.95 -7.25
C LYS A 17 5.52 -14.07 -7.63
N TYR A 18 6.00 -15.31 -7.78
CA TYR A 18 7.36 -15.62 -8.21
C TYR A 18 8.46 -14.87 -7.41
N GLY A 19 8.32 -14.80 -6.08
CA GLY A 19 9.27 -14.08 -5.22
C GLY A 19 9.18 -12.55 -5.31
N VAL A 20 8.12 -12.01 -5.91
CA VAL A 20 7.85 -10.57 -5.98
C VAL A 20 6.62 -10.26 -5.15
N ALA A 21 6.70 -9.19 -4.36
CA ALA A 21 5.56 -8.65 -3.63
C ALA A 21 5.01 -7.40 -4.33
N GLU A 22 3.70 -7.26 -4.35
CA GLU A 22 3.00 -6.05 -4.76
C GLU A 22 1.97 -5.68 -3.71
N PHE A 23 2.06 -4.43 -3.25
CA PHE A 23 1.23 -3.86 -2.22
C PHE A 23 0.26 -2.86 -2.85
N ILE A 24 -1.03 -3.05 -2.57
CA ILE A 24 -2.11 -2.29 -3.18
C ILE A 24 -2.97 -1.72 -2.06
N TRP A 25 -3.15 -0.41 -2.06
CA TRP A 25 -3.96 0.30 -1.07
C TRP A 25 -5.19 0.91 -1.75
N SER A 26 -6.26 1.07 -0.98
CA SER A 26 -7.34 1.98 -1.36
C SER A 26 -8.03 2.57 -0.14
N VAL A 27 -8.50 3.81 -0.26
CA VAL A 27 -9.34 4.48 0.72
C VAL A 27 -10.62 4.91 0.04
N TRP A 28 -11.74 4.52 0.63
CA TRP A 28 -13.07 4.82 0.16
C TRP A 28 -13.80 5.70 1.16
N GLU A 29 -14.54 6.70 0.67
CA GLU A 29 -15.44 7.51 1.49
C GLU A 29 -16.86 7.37 0.93
N LYS A 30 -17.82 6.88 1.72
CA LYS A 30 -19.24 6.76 1.31
C LYS A 30 -19.47 6.10 -0.06
N SER A 31 -18.59 5.16 -0.45
CA SER A 31 -18.54 4.42 -1.73
C SER A 31 -17.76 5.07 -2.88
N GLU A 32 -17.21 6.27 -2.68
CA GLU A 32 -16.29 6.89 -3.65
C GLU A 32 -14.85 6.54 -3.33
N LEU A 33 -14.08 6.14 -4.36
CA LEU A 33 -12.65 5.90 -4.23
C LEU A 33 -11.93 7.26 -4.13
N ARG A 34 -11.25 7.51 -3.02
CA ARG A 34 -10.49 8.75 -2.79
C ARG A 34 -9.04 8.61 -3.23
N ILE A 35 -8.42 7.48 -2.90
CA ILE A 35 -7.07 7.13 -3.32
C ILE A 35 -6.99 5.62 -3.49
N GLY A 36 -6.24 5.14 -4.47
CA GLY A 36 -6.01 3.72 -4.62
C GLY A 36 -5.08 3.37 -5.76
N GLY A 37 -4.36 2.27 -5.59
CA GLY A 37 -3.37 1.80 -6.54
C GLY A 37 -2.32 0.91 -5.89
N SER A 38 -1.42 0.40 -6.71
CA SER A 38 -0.17 -0.19 -6.22
C SER A 38 0.73 0.91 -5.64
N TRP A 39 1.72 0.54 -4.83
CA TRP A 39 2.70 1.51 -4.31
C TRP A 39 3.37 2.38 -5.38
N GLY A 40 3.61 1.84 -6.57
CA GLY A 40 4.11 2.64 -7.69
C GLY A 40 3.16 3.77 -8.07
N ILE A 41 1.88 3.43 -8.27
CA ILE A 41 0.83 4.40 -8.60
C ILE A 41 0.65 5.41 -7.46
N LEU A 42 0.64 4.94 -6.20
CA LEU A 42 0.45 5.80 -5.05
C LEU A 42 1.61 6.79 -4.88
N LYS A 43 2.86 6.35 -5.12
CA LYS A 43 4.02 7.24 -5.11
C LYS A 43 3.91 8.31 -6.21
N GLU A 44 3.56 7.92 -7.43
CA GLU A 44 3.34 8.87 -8.53
C GLU A 44 2.26 9.90 -8.18
N GLN A 45 1.16 9.46 -7.55
CA GLN A 45 0.08 10.34 -7.08
C GLN A 45 0.51 11.30 -5.97
N LEU A 46 1.38 10.86 -5.05
CA LEU A 46 1.83 11.66 -3.92
C LEU A 46 2.94 12.64 -4.30
N ASP A 47 3.92 12.21 -5.11
CA ASP A 47 5.08 13.03 -5.47
C ASP A 47 4.78 13.96 -6.67
N GLY A 48 3.70 13.72 -7.41
CA GLY A 48 3.37 14.47 -8.62
C GLY A 48 4.38 14.28 -9.76
N LEU A 49 5.23 13.26 -9.66
CA LEU A 49 6.26 12.92 -10.64
C LEU A 49 5.83 11.69 -11.44
N GLU A 50 5.51 11.88 -12.71
CA GLU A 50 5.27 10.78 -13.63
C GLU A 50 6.57 10.00 -13.90
N ASN A 51 6.48 8.66 -13.99
CA ASN A 51 7.59 7.73 -14.27
C ASN A 51 8.63 7.51 -13.17
N ASP A 52 8.41 7.90 -11.91
CA ASP A 52 9.26 7.42 -10.81
C ASP A 52 8.93 5.95 -10.48
N LYS A 53 9.64 5.03 -11.15
CA LYS A 53 9.37 3.60 -11.06
C LYS A 53 9.78 3.05 -9.70
N VAL A 54 8.81 2.91 -8.81
CA VAL A 54 8.96 2.07 -7.61
C VAL A 54 9.22 0.64 -8.06
N ARG A 55 10.43 0.14 -7.76
CA ARG A 55 10.75 -1.26 -7.98
C ARG A 55 9.91 -2.12 -7.03
N LYS A 56 9.27 -3.14 -7.58
CA LYS A 56 8.56 -4.12 -6.76
C LYS A 56 9.56 -4.85 -5.87
N PRO A 57 9.28 -5.00 -4.56
CA PRO A 57 10.13 -5.74 -3.66
C PRO A 57 10.26 -7.21 -4.09
N VAL A 58 11.46 -7.76 -3.93
CA VAL A 58 11.78 -9.16 -4.25
C VAL A 58 12.24 -9.85 -2.98
N PHE A 59 11.78 -11.08 -2.77
CA PHE A 59 12.15 -11.94 -1.65
C PHE A 59 12.49 -13.34 -2.16
N ARG A 60 13.44 -14.01 -1.50
CA ARG A 60 13.96 -15.33 -1.89
C ARG A 60 13.65 -16.41 -0.87
N ASN A 61 13.37 -16.02 0.36
CA ASN A 61 13.10 -16.93 1.47
C ASN A 61 12.04 -16.33 2.40
N TYR A 62 11.64 -17.12 3.40
CA TYR A 62 10.61 -16.74 4.34
C TYR A 62 11.00 -15.57 5.25
N GLU A 63 12.25 -15.50 5.71
CA GLU A 63 12.70 -14.41 6.60
C GLU A 63 12.69 -13.07 5.86
N GLU A 64 13.19 -13.04 4.61
CA GLU A 64 13.10 -11.84 3.76
C GLU A 64 11.65 -11.41 3.52
N LEU A 65 10.74 -12.38 3.27
CA LEU A 65 9.32 -12.07 3.12
C LEU A 65 8.73 -11.50 4.42
N LYS A 66 9.09 -12.07 5.56
CA LYS A 66 8.58 -11.65 6.87
C LYS A 66 9.02 -10.22 7.21
N GLU A 67 10.30 -9.90 7.02
CA GLU A 67 10.82 -8.55 7.21
C GLU A 67 10.14 -7.55 6.26
N LEU A 68 10.02 -7.91 4.98
CA LEU A 68 9.34 -7.09 3.99
C LEU A 68 7.88 -6.80 4.35
N LEU A 69 7.15 -7.80 4.86
CA LEU A 69 5.76 -7.64 5.28
C LEU A 69 5.64 -6.76 6.53
N ALA A 70 6.61 -6.84 7.46
CA ALA A 70 6.64 -5.99 8.64
C ALA A 70 6.83 -4.52 8.25
N ASP A 71 7.81 -4.24 7.37
CA ASP A 71 8.05 -2.88 6.86
C ASP A 71 6.82 -2.35 6.10
N ALA A 72 6.22 -3.16 5.22
CA ALA A 72 5.04 -2.77 4.46
C ALA A 72 3.84 -2.46 5.35
N PHE A 73 3.69 -3.17 6.46
CA PHE A 73 2.63 -2.91 7.43
C PHE A 73 2.88 -1.59 8.19
N LEU A 74 4.12 -1.30 8.60
CA LEU A 74 4.46 -0.04 9.26
C LEU A 74 4.16 1.16 8.36
N ILE A 75 4.55 1.09 7.08
CA ILE A 75 4.28 2.17 6.12
C ILE A 75 2.76 2.36 5.91
N TYR A 76 1.99 1.27 5.88
CA TYR A 76 0.53 1.35 5.76
C TYR A 76 -0.11 2.00 6.99
N GLU A 77 0.34 1.68 8.21
CA GLU A 77 -0.14 2.32 9.43
C GLU A 77 0.21 3.81 9.48
N ASP A 78 1.42 4.19 9.06
CA ASP A 78 1.82 5.58 8.90
C ASP A 78 0.94 6.31 7.89
N PHE A 79 0.70 5.72 6.71
CA PHE A 79 -0.21 6.28 5.70
C PHE A 79 -1.60 6.54 6.27
N LYS A 80 -2.19 5.57 6.99
CA LYS A 80 -3.50 5.75 7.63
C LYS A 80 -3.48 6.92 8.61
N ARG A 81 -2.46 7.02 9.45
CA ARG A 81 -2.32 8.11 10.44
C ARG A 81 -2.25 9.46 9.75
N GLU A 82 -1.40 9.62 8.74
CA GLU A 82 -1.24 10.89 8.02
C GLU A 82 -2.50 11.25 7.21
N PHE A 83 -3.20 10.27 6.61
CA PHE A 83 -4.44 10.53 5.88
C PHE A 83 -5.57 11.05 6.77
N MET A 84 -5.57 10.69 8.06
CA MET A 84 -6.61 11.06 9.01
C MET A 84 -6.32 12.34 9.82
N GLN A 85 -5.18 12.99 9.59
CA GLN A 85 -4.87 14.31 10.18
C GLN A 85 -5.74 15.41 9.56
#